data_AF-A0A0E0C074-F1
#
_entry.id   AF-A0A0E0C074-F1
#
_cell.length_a   1.000
_cell.length_b   1.000
_cell.length_c   1.000
_cell.angle_alpha   90.00
_cell.angle_beta   90.00
_cell.angle_gamma   90.00
#
_symmetry.space_group_name_H-M   'P 1'
#
loop_
_entity.id
_entity.type
_entity.pdbx_description
1 polymer ?
#
loop_
_entity_poly.entity_id
_entity_poly.type
_entity_poly.pdbx_seq_one_letter_code
_entity_poly.pdbx_strand_id
1 'polypeptide(L)' 'MNNFHVYEAIGRGKHSTVYKGRKKKSIEYFAVKSVDKSQRSKVLNEDKKLPENSIHDLAYDLVKALQCRNL' A
#
# COMPACT_ATOMS: atom_id res chain seq x y z
N MET A 1 4.88 13.45 1.17
CA MET A 1 3.88 12.41 1.47
C MET A 1 3.26 12.69 2.85
N ASN A 2 2.77 13.92 3.08
CA ASN A 2 2.59 14.45 4.45
C ASN A 2 1.17 14.23 5.02
N ASN A 3 0.27 13.63 4.25
CA ASN A 3 -1.13 13.43 4.62
C ASN A 3 -1.39 12.11 5.35
N PHE A 4 -0.37 11.24 5.45
CA PHE A 4 -0.49 9.93 6.07
C PHE A 4 0.42 9.84 7.30
N HIS A 5 -0.03 9.08 8.29
CA HIS A 5 0.82 8.50 9.31
C HIS A 5 1.20 7.11 8.83
N VAL A 6 2.50 6.80 8.79
CA VAL A 6 3.03 5.50 8.37
C VAL A 6 3.45 4.75 9.62
N TYR A 7 2.96 3.52 9.79
CA TYR A 7 3.23 2.65 10.93
C TYR A 7 4.24 1.55 10.56
N GLU A 8 4.01 0.32 11.02
CA GLU A 8 4.88 -0.82 10.76
C GLU A 8 4.91 -1.26 9.28
N ALA A 9 6.03 -1.84 8.89
CA ALA A 9 6.15 -2.56 7.62
C ALA A 9 5.37 -3.87 7.70
N ILE A 10 4.45 -4.07 6.75
CA ILE A 10 3.59 -5.26 6.64
C ILE A 10 4.02 -6.19 5.49
N GLY A 11 4.91 -5.73 4.60
CA GLY A 11 5.47 -6.56 3.53
C GLY A 11 6.78 -6.00 2.99
N ARG A 12 7.68 -6.88 2.56
CA ARG A 12 8.97 -6.51 1.97
C ARG A 12 9.19 -7.26 0.67
N GLY A 13 9.65 -6.54 -0.34
CA GLY A 13 10.10 -7.06 -1.63
C GLY A 13 11.50 -6.56 -1.93
N LYS A 14 12.12 -7.07 -3.00
CA LYS A 14 13.53 -6.81 -3.36
C LYS A 14 13.91 -5.31 -3.42
N HIS A 15 12.99 -4.46 -3.86
CA HIS A 15 13.19 -3.00 -4.02
C HIS A 15 12.04 -2.18 -3.43
N SER A 16 11.27 -2.77 -2.50
CA SER A 16 10.07 -2.13 -2.00
C SER A 16 9.71 -2.59 -0.59
N THR A 17 9.12 -1.70 0.20
CA THR A 17 8.49 -2.04 1.48
C THR A 17 7.07 -1.51 1.50
N VAL A 18 6.13 -2.34 1.90
CA VAL A 18 4.73 -1.97 2.11
C VAL A 18 4.51 -1.74 3.60
N TYR A 19 3.92 -0.61 3.95
CA TYR A 19 3.61 -0.21 5.32
C TYR A 19 2.10 -0.12 5.53
N LYS A 20 1.67 -0.30 6.76
CA LYS A 20 0.35 0.13 7.20
C LYS A 20 0.35 1.65 7.33
N GLY A 21 -0.56 2.33 6.64
CA GLY A 21 -0.72 3.78 6.72
C GLY A 21 -2.12 4.16 7.16
N ARG A 22 -2.27 5.34 7.75
CA ARG A 22 -3.56 5.95 8.09
C ARG A 22 -3.60 7.37 7.58
N LYS A 23 -4.68 7.77 6.92
CA LYS A 23 -4.88 9.16 6.50
C LYS A 23 -5.08 10.02 7.75
N LYS A 24 -4.33 11.12 7.88
CA LYS A 24 -4.48 12.04 9.02
C LYS A 24 -5.92 12.52 9.10
N LYS A 25 -6.46 12.62 10.33
CA LYS A 25 -7.86 12.98 10.62
C LYS A 25 -8.92 12.00 10.07
N SER A 26 -8.55 10.82 9.60
CA SER A 26 -9.47 9.71 9.26
C SER A 26 -9.17 8.52 10.17
N ILE A 27 -10.06 7.52 10.25
CA ILE A 27 -9.78 6.20 10.86
C ILE A 27 -9.48 5.12 9.81
N GLU A 28 -9.50 5.48 8.53
CA GLU A 28 -9.26 4.58 7.42
C GLU A 28 -7.77 4.23 7.30
N TYR A 29 -7.51 2.94 7.07
CA TYR A 29 -6.18 2.39 6.88
C TYR A 29 -5.94 2.04 5.41
N PHE A 30 -4.69 2.19 4.99
CA PHE A 30 -4.23 1.99 3.62
C PHE A 30 -2.91 1.23 3.61
N ALA A 31 -2.63 0.51 2.52
CA ALA A 31 -1.30 0.00 2.24
C ALA A 31 -0.46 1.08 1.55
N VAL A 32 0.70 1.39 2.11
CA VAL A 32 1.63 2.41 1.59
C VAL A 32 2.89 1.73 1.07
N LYS A 33 3.05 1.62 -0.25
CA LYS A 33 4.24 1.03 -0.88
C LYS A 33 5.32 2.09 -1.09
N SER A 34 6.44 1.94 -0.39
CA SER A 34 7.68 2.66 -0.66
C SER A 34 8.55 1.87 -1.63
N VAL A 35 9.15 2.54 -2.59
CA VAL A 35 9.99 1.96 -3.66
C VAL A 35 11.21 2.82 -3.88
N ASP A 36 12.32 2.20 -4.26
CA ASP A 36 13.52 2.94 -4.66
C ASP A 36 13.23 3.85 -5.85
N LYS A 37 13.74 5.09 -5.83
CA LYS A 37 13.52 6.06 -6.92
C LYS A 37 13.97 5.54 -8.29
N SER A 38 14.97 4.66 -8.32
CA SER A 38 15.46 4.00 -9.54
C SER A 38 14.39 3.12 -10.22
N GLN A 39 13.36 2.70 -9.49
CA GLN A 39 12.26 1.86 -10.00
C GLN A 39 11.08 2.66 -10.58
N ARG A 40 11.20 3.99 -10.73
CA ARG A 40 10.10 4.87 -11.20
C ARG A 40 9.43 4.37 -12.49
N SER A 41 10.21 3.99 -13.50
CA SER A 41 9.65 3.51 -14.79
C SER A 41 8.85 2.23 -14.62
N LYS A 42 9.26 1.35 -13.69
CA LYS A 42 8.53 0.12 -13.37
C LYS A 42 7.19 0.44 -12.70
N VAL A 43 7.17 1.37 -11.76
CA VAL A 43 5.95 1.83 -11.07
C VAL A 43 4.94 2.41 -12.06
N LEU A 44 5.38 3.29 -12.96
CA LEU A 44 4.52 3.89 -13.99
C LEU A 44 3.96 2.84 -14.97
N ASN A 45 4.71 1.76 -15.23
CA ASN A 45 4.25 0.67 -16.06
C ASN A 45 3.28 -0.27 -15.31
N GLU A 46 3.47 -0.48 -14.00
CA GLU A 46 2.52 -1.18 -13.15
C GLU A 46 1.18 -0.43 -13.09
N ASP A 47 1.22 0.89 -12.89
CA ASP A 47 0.03 1.76 -12.82
C ASP A 47 -0.85 1.68 -14.08
N LYS A 48 -0.24 1.73 -15.27
CA LYS A 48 -0.94 1.57 -16.55
C LYS A 48 -1.63 0.23 -16.76
N LYS A 49 -1.23 -0.80 -16.00
CA LYS A 49 -1.72 -2.17 -16.15
C LYS A 49 -2.81 -2.52 -15.15
N LEU A 50 -2.98 -1.72 -14.10
CA LEU A 50 -4.01 -1.94 -13.10
C LEU A 50 -5.29 -1.22 -13.55
N PRO A 51 -6.39 -1.95 -13.81
CA PRO A 51 -7.71 -1.32 -13.85
C PRO A 51 -7.94 -0.51 -12.57
N GLU A 52 -8.63 0.62 -12.67
CA GLU A 52 -8.96 1.46 -11.51
C GLU A 52 -9.65 0.64 -10.39
N ASN A 53 -10.44 -0.36 -10.79
CA ASN A 53 -11.11 -1.32 -9.92
C ASN A 53 -10.17 -2.35 -9.27
N SER A 54 -9.03 -2.68 -9.89
CA SER A 54 -8.07 -3.64 -9.32
C SER A 54 -7.28 -3.07 -8.14
N ILE A 55 -7.19 -1.74 -8.03
CA ILE A 55 -6.64 -1.08 -6.83
C ILE A 55 -7.60 -1.28 -5.65
N HIS A 56 -8.90 -1.29 -5.90
CA HIS A 56 -9.91 -1.53 -4.88
C HIS A 56 -9.86 -2.97 -4.35
N ASP A 57 -9.77 -3.97 -5.23
CA ASP A 57 -9.69 -5.38 -4.82
C ASP A 57 -8.40 -5.69 -4.05
N LEU A 58 -7.26 -5.16 -4.51
CA LEU A 58 -5.99 -5.29 -3.79
C LEU A 58 -6.02 -4.60 -2.42
N ALA A 59 -6.65 -3.43 -2.33
CA ALA A 59 -6.83 -2.73 -1.05
C ALA A 59 -7.77 -3.51 -0.12
N TYR A 60 -8.85 -4.08 -0.65
CA TYR A 60 -9.80 -4.90 0.09
C TYR A 60 -9.15 -6.17 0.64
N ASP A 61 -8.40 -6.91 -0.17
CA ASP A 61 -7.69 -8.11 0.23
C ASP A 61 -6.62 -7.83 1.29
N LEU A 62 -5.90 -6.70 1.18
CA LEU A 62 -4.94 -6.26 2.19
C LEU A 62 -5.62 -5.87 3.51
N VAL A 63 -6.77 -5.18 3.46
CA VAL A 63 -7.55 -4.83 4.65
C VAL A 63 -8.11 -6.09 5.33
N LYS A 64 -8.63 -7.04 4.56
CA LYS A 64 -9.10 -8.34 5.06
C LYS A 64 -7.98 -9.16 5.69
N ALA A 65 -6.83 -9.27 5.02
CA ALA A 65 -5.67 -9.98 5.54
C ALA A 65 -5.15 -9.39 6.86
N LEU A 66 -5.26 -8.06 7.05
CA LEU A 66 -4.92 -7.40 8.30
C LEU A 66 -5.96 -7.61 9.41
N GLN A 67 -7.24 -7.80 9.07
CA GLN A 67 -8.31 -8.09 10.04
C GLN A 67 -8.27 -9.54 10.56
N CYS A 68 -7.78 -10.49 9.77
CA CYS A 68 -7.65 -11.90 10.17
C CYS A 68 -6.52 -12.17 11.18
N ARG A 69 -5.78 -11.15 11.64
CA ARG A 69 -4.69 -11.31 12.62
C ARG A 69 -5.09 -11.04 14.07
N ASN A 70 -6.38 -10.83 14.33
CA ASN A 70 -6.97 -10.58 15.66
C ASN A 70 -7.93 -11.70 16.13
N LEU A 71 -7.72 -12.95 15.70
CA LEU A 71 -8.31 -14.15 16.31
C LEU A 71 -7.20 -15.15 16.64
#